data_AF-D4ZHK7-F1
#
_entry.id   AF-D4ZHK7-F1
#
_cell.length_a   1.000
_cell.length_b   1.000
_cell.length_c   1.000
_cell.angle_alpha   90.00
_cell.angle_beta   90.00
_cell.angle_gamma   90.00
#
_symmetry.space_group_name_H-M   'P 1'
#
loop_
_entity.id
_entity.type
_entity.pdbx_description
1 polymer ?
#
loop_
_entity_poly.entity_id
_entity_poly.type
_entity_poly.pdbx_seq_one_letter_code
_entity_poly.pdbx_strand_id
1 'polypeptide(L)'
;MPKFSTLDKINRVALFFTLMLFLMLSGCTNYDPVPVGKCSEVVKHAKKVLGSMAPDYKSLMADCKAATDSERGCVMAATKKGALAQCM
;
A
#
# COMPACT_ATOMS: atom_id res chain seq x y z
N MET A 1 -29.41 38.38 21.04
CA MET A 1 -29.05 37.07 21.65
C MET A 1 -28.62 36.14 20.53
N PRO A 2 -27.47 35.47 20.63
CA PRO A 2 -26.65 35.03 19.49
C PRO A 2 -27.19 33.78 18.78
N LYS A 3 -26.99 33.73 17.46
CA LYS A 3 -27.30 32.58 16.60
C LYS A 3 -26.35 31.41 16.91
N PHE A 4 -26.81 30.43 17.68
CA PHE A 4 -26.03 29.28 18.15
C PHE A 4 -26.56 27.97 17.52
N SER A 5 -26.62 27.87 16.19
CA SER A 5 -27.19 26.67 15.52
C SER A 5 -26.40 26.14 14.32
N THR A 6 -25.46 26.92 13.76
CA THR A 6 -24.68 26.51 12.58
C THR A 6 -23.27 26.02 12.93
N LEU A 7 -22.76 26.37 14.11
CA LEU A 7 -21.39 26.04 14.55
C LEU A 7 -21.22 24.54 14.91
N ASP A 8 -22.28 23.89 15.41
CA ASP A 8 -22.24 22.48 15.84
C ASP A 8 -22.20 21.49 14.66
N LYS A 9 -22.96 21.78 13.59
CA LYS A 9 -22.98 20.96 12.35
C LYS A 9 -21.66 21.03 11.58
N ILE A 10 -21.07 22.22 11.49
CA ILE A 10 -19.76 22.42 10.84
C ILE A 10 -18.67 21.69 11.63
N ASN A 11 -18.73 21.72 12.97
CA ASN A 11 -17.78 21.02 13.83
C ASN A 11 -17.88 19.49 13.66
N ARG A 12 -19.09 18.93 13.54
CA ARG A 12 -19.27 17.48 13.33
C ARG A 12 -18.77 17.04 11.95
N VAL A 13 -19.11 17.78 10.90
CA VAL A 13 -18.65 17.49 9.52
C VAL A 13 -17.14 17.65 9.39
N ALA A 14 -16.57 18.72 9.95
CA ALA A 14 -15.13 18.94 9.97
C ALA A 14 -14.40 17.83 10.75
N LEU A 15 -14.93 17.40 11.90
CA LEU A 15 -14.35 16.33 12.70
C LEU A 15 -14.37 14.98 11.97
N PHE A 16 -15.45 14.67 11.24
CA PHE A 16 -15.51 13.49 10.37
C PHE A 16 -14.49 13.56 9.22
N PHE A 17 -14.33 14.72 8.58
CA PHE A 17 -13.38 14.90 7.49
C PHE A 17 -11.92 14.79 7.97
N THR A 18 -11.61 15.37 9.13
CA THR A 18 -10.27 15.27 9.74
C THR A 18 -9.96 13.83 10.17
N LEU A 19 -10.92 13.09 10.72
CA LEU A 19 -10.73 11.68 11.09
C LEU A 19 -10.47 10.78 9.88
N MET A 20 -11.20 11.01 8.77
CA MET A 20 -10.97 10.29 7.50
C MET A 20 -9.59 10.60 6.91
N LEU A 21 -9.12 11.84 7.02
CA LEU A 21 -7.79 12.21 6.56
C LEU A 21 -6.69 11.50 7.35
N PHE A 22 -6.81 11.40 8.68
CA PHE A 22 -5.86 10.65 9.51
C PHE A 22 -5.84 9.14 9.23
N LEU A 23 -6.99 8.53 8.88
CA LEU A 23 -7.07 7.12 8.45
C LEU A 23 -6.43 6.87 7.08
N MET A 24 -6.40 7.88 6.20
CA MET A 24 -5.70 7.79 4.91
C MET A 24 -4.19 8.00 5.04
N LEU A 25 -3.71 8.64 6.11
CA LEU A 25 -2.28 8.83 6.39
C LEU A 25 -1.63 7.65 7.10
N SER A 26 -2.38 6.64 7.58
CA SER A 26 -1.82 5.42 8.17
C SER A 26 -1.30 4.43 7.11
N GLY A 27 -0.45 4.91 6.20
CA GLY A 27 0.23 4.14 5.16
C GLY A 27 1.75 4.01 5.39
N CYS A 28 2.27 4.37 6.57
CA CYS A 28 3.67 4.13 6.93
C CYS A 28 3.91 2.64 7.23
N THR A 29 3.68 1.77 6.26
CA THR A 29 4.08 0.36 6.35
C THR A 29 5.58 0.29 6.12
N ASN A 30 6.37 0.42 7.18
CA ASN A 30 7.77 0.02 7.15
C ASN A 30 7.80 -1.51 7.04
N TYR A 31 7.82 -2.01 5.81
CA TYR A 31 8.04 -3.42 5.56
C TYR A 31 9.49 -3.78 5.84
N ASP A 32 9.72 -5.00 6.31
CA ASP A 32 11.07 -5.52 6.47
C ASP A 32 11.79 -5.44 5.11
N PRO A 33 12.92 -4.71 5.01
CA PRO A 33 13.60 -4.51 3.75
C PRO A 33 14.14 -5.83 3.20
N VAL A 34 13.88 -6.09 1.93
CA VAL A 34 14.30 -7.31 1.24
C VAL A 34 15.35 -6.96 0.19
N PRO A 35 16.58 -7.50 0.27
CA PRO A 35 17.65 -7.15 -0.65
C PRO A 35 17.38 -7.68 -2.06
N VAL A 36 17.93 -7.00 -3.08
CA VAL A 36 17.80 -7.38 -4.50
C VAL A 36 18.20 -8.83 -4.81
N GLY A 37 19.12 -9.42 -4.04
CA GLY A 37 19.52 -10.82 -4.16
C GLY A 37 18.39 -11.83 -3.91
N LYS A 38 17.29 -11.39 -3.30
CA LYS A 38 16.09 -12.19 -3.02
C LYS A 38 15.01 -12.07 -4.09
N CYS A 39 15.27 -11.40 -5.22
CA CYS A 39 14.25 -11.17 -6.24
C CYS A 39 13.59 -12.43 -6.80
N SER A 40 14.28 -13.58 -6.83
CA SER A 40 13.63 -14.84 -7.23
C SER A 40 12.49 -15.25 -6.29
N GLU A 41 12.67 -15.04 -4.98
CA GLU A 41 11.64 -15.31 -3.96
C GLU A 41 10.49 -14.31 -4.07
N VAL A 42 10.81 -13.02 -4.26
CA VAL A 42 9.83 -11.94 -4.46
C VAL A 42 8.96 -12.21 -5.68
N VAL A 43 9.56 -12.53 -6.83
CA VAL A 43 8.83 -12.83 -8.06
C VAL A 43 7.97 -14.09 -7.92
N LYS A 44 8.49 -15.13 -7.26
CA LYS A 44 7.71 -16.34 -6.98
C LYS A 44 6.48 -16.03 -6.13
N HIS A 45 6.64 -15.20 -5.10
CA HIS A 45 5.54 -14.75 -4.24
C HIS A 45 4.51 -13.92 -5.01
N ALA A 46 4.97 -12.92 -5.78
CA ALA A 46 4.10 -12.09 -6.61
C ALA A 46 3.29 -12.92 -7.60
N LYS A 47 3.92 -13.87 -8.30
CA LYS A 47 3.21 -14.80 -9.20
C LYS A 47 2.17 -15.64 -8.46
N LYS A 48 2.47 -16.10 -7.25
CA LYS A 48 1.52 -16.85 -6.41
C LYS A 48 0.30 -16.01 -6.04
N VAL A 49 0.49 -14.75 -5.65
CA VAL A 49 -0.60 -13.84 -5.28
C VAL A 49 -1.46 -13.44 -6.49
N LEU A 50 -0.81 -13.13 -7.62
CA LEU A 50 -1.49 -12.68 -8.84
C LEU A 50 -2.16 -13.81 -9.62
N GLY A 51 -1.60 -15.02 -9.59
CA GLY A 51 -2.09 -16.16 -10.35
C GLY A 51 -2.03 -15.88 -11.86
N SER A 52 -3.14 -16.07 -12.56
CA SER A 52 -3.25 -15.81 -14.00
C SER A 52 -3.09 -14.34 -14.41
N MET A 53 -3.16 -13.41 -13.45
CA MET A 53 -2.94 -11.98 -13.69
C MET A 53 -1.46 -11.61 -13.62
N ALA A 54 -0.59 -12.55 -13.27
CA ALA A 54 0.83 -12.27 -13.16
C ALA A 54 1.42 -12.01 -14.55
N PRO A 55 2.22 -10.94 -14.73
CA PRO A 55 3.06 -10.80 -15.90
C PRO A 55 4.06 -11.95 -15.98
N ASP A 56 4.77 -12.03 -17.11
CA ASP A 56 5.80 -13.03 -17.28
C ASP A 56 6.95 -12.85 -16.27
N TYR A 57 7.73 -13.91 -16.05
CA TYR A 57 8.78 -13.92 -15.05
C TYR A 57 9.87 -12.87 -15.33
N LYS A 58 10.19 -12.60 -16.60
CA LYS A 58 11.26 -11.66 -16.97
C LYS A 58 10.84 -10.24 -16.62
N SER A 59 9.60 -9.87 -16.89
CA SER A 59 9.04 -8.56 -16.53
C SER A 59 9.04 -8.37 -15.01
N LEU A 60 8.47 -9.32 -14.24
CA LEU A 60 8.47 -9.25 -12.78
C LEU A 60 9.89 -9.19 -12.17
N MET A 61 10.85 -9.86 -12.80
CA MET A 61 12.24 -9.83 -12.35
C MET A 61 12.91 -8.48 -12.62
N ALA A 62 12.58 -7.83 -13.74
CA ALA A 62 13.04 -6.48 -14.03
C ALA A 62 12.49 -5.49 -13.01
N ASP A 63 11.18 -5.54 -12.76
CA ASP A 63 10.49 -4.69 -11.76
C ASP A 63 11.09 -4.90 -10.37
N CYS A 64 11.29 -6.16 -9.97
CA CYS A 64 11.89 -6.47 -8.68
C CYS A 64 13.29 -5.89 -8.51
N LYS A 65 14.12 -5.90 -9.57
CA LYS A 65 15.49 -5.36 -9.50
C LYS A 65 15.52 -3.83 -9.49
N ALA A 66 14.54 -3.19 -10.13
CA ALA A 66 14.40 -1.74 -10.15
C ALA A 66 13.86 -1.19 -8.82
N ALA A 67 13.04 -1.97 -8.10
CA ALA A 67 12.49 -1.61 -6.81
C ALA A 67 13.57 -1.35 -5.74
N THR A 68 13.20 -0.63 -4.70
CA THR A 68 13.93 -0.48 -3.45
C THR A 68 13.77 -1.71 -2.56
N ASP A 69 14.62 -1.84 -1.53
CA ASP A 69 14.49 -2.94 -0.57
C ASP A 69 13.16 -2.91 0.18
N SER A 70 12.62 -1.71 0.43
CA SER A 70 11.33 -1.54 1.12
C SER A 70 10.15 -1.96 0.25
N GLU A 71 10.14 -1.61 -1.04
CA GLU A 71 9.11 -2.06 -2.00
C GLU A 71 9.14 -3.57 -2.19
N ARG A 72 10.33 -4.19 -2.25
CA ARG A 72 10.47 -5.66 -2.22
C ARG A 72 9.87 -6.25 -0.94
N GLY A 73 10.08 -5.60 0.20
CA GLY A 73 9.44 -5.94 1.48
C GLY A 73 7.91 -5.85 1.42
N CYS A 74 7.37 -4.80 0.80
CA CYS A 74 5.92 -4.63 0.59
C CYS A 74 5.34 -5.82 -0.18
N VAL A 75 5.98 -6.18 -1.29
CA VAL A 75 5.54 -7.30 -2.14
C VAL A 75 5.50 -8.60 -1.33
N MET A 76 6.51 -8.84 -0.50
CA MET A 76 6.57 -10.04 0.35
C MET A 76 5.50 -10.06 1.46
N ALA A 77 5.11 -8.91 1.99
CA ALA A 77 4.05 -8.80 2.97
C ALA A 77 2.63 -8.88 2.36
N ALA A 78 2.50 -8.54 1.08
CA ALA A 78 1.21 -8.54 0.39
C ALA A 78 0.68 -9.97 0.17
N THR A 79 -0.50 -10.26 0.70
CA THR A 79 -1.17 -11.58 0.56
C THR A 79 -2.32 -11.58 -0.43
N LYS A 80 -2.73 -10.39 -0.91
CA LYS A 80 -3.88 -10.19 -1.81
C LYS A 80 -3.47 -9.35 -3.00
N LYS A 81 -4.10 -9.60 -4.16
CA LYS A 81 -3.83 -8.89 -5.42
C LYS A 81 -3.90 -7.37 -5.28
N GLY A 82 -4.96 -6.87 -4.62
CA GLY A 82 -5.14 -5.43 -4.39
C GLY A 82 -4.05 -4.82 -3.51
N ALA A 83 -3.57 -5.55 -2.49
CA ALA A 83 -2.48 -5.08 -1.64
C ALA A 83 -1.15 -5.04 -2.40
N LEU A 84 -0.89 -6.03 -3.25
CA LEU A 84 0.31 -6.07 -4.09
C LEU A 84 0.35 -4.90 -5.08
N ALA A 85 -0.81 -4.46 -5.57
CA ALA A 85 -0.94 -3.28 -6.44
C ALA A 85 -0.70 -1.94 -5.72
N GLN A 86 -0.49 -1.93 -4.39
CA GLN A 86 -0.11 -0.73 -3.64
C GLN A 86 1.41 -0.67 -3.35
N CYS A 87 2.16 -1.71 -3.76
CA CYS A 87 3.60 -1.81 -3.55
C CYS A 87 4.44 -1.20 -4.68
N MET A 88 3.80 -0.70 -5.73
CA MET A 88 4.40 -0.27 -7.00
C MET A 88 3.83 1.07 -7.43
#